data_AF-A0A8H4PUW6-F1
#
_entry.id   AF-A0A8H4PUW6-F1
#
_cell.length_a   1.000
_cell.length_b   1.000
_cell.length_c   1.000
_cell.angle_alpha   90.00
_cell.angle_beta   90.00
_cell.angle_gamma   90.00
#
_symmetry.space_group_name_H-M   'P 1'
#
loop_
_entity.id
_entity.type
_entity.pdbx_description
1 polymer ?
#
loop_
_entity_poly.entity_id
_entity_poly.type
_entity_poly.pdbx_seq_one_letter_code
_entity_poly.pdbx_strand_id
1 'polypeptide(L)'
;MVQNNVCHVIFLTSDTAYSKPLSKAMPDRVFRTISLDDLSTDVAKKFVVSRLQDDRRLEAEAGEKQLSQFNLAGLDKCIETLGGRLTDLEFLSRRIKAGQRPQQAVDEIVEESATDIVKMFLLPRTGEADRTWSAEQAWHLVKSLAESPSLRYHQVLLCPAFASSTTPSAASGEAALEALASAELIALKSRQGRPQQIRAGKPLYQAAFARLVGDQVLRAKMELAVRGEMAKVEARAIDAAETELALLGSLPRQTGETAGRATYLLAKLDAAQRKITDLEREMGALKKVLNEEY
;
A
#
# COMPACT_ATOMS: atom_id res chain seq x y z
N MET A 1 20.60 -21.11 27.37
CA MET A 1 21.03 -21.69 28.65
C MET A 1 19.88 -22.52 29.21
N VAL A 2 20.04 -23.83 29.36
CA VAL A 2 19.07 -24.69 30.07
C VAL A 2 19.56 -24.80 31.51
N GLN A 3 18.95 -24.05 32.42
CA GLN A 3 19.04 -24.31 33.86
C GLN A 3 17.67 -24.89 34.28
N ASN A 4 17.67 -25.98 35.04
CA ASN A 4 16.48 -26.71 35.57
C ASN A 4 15.64 -27.57 34.61
N ASN A 5 16.20 -28.11 33.51
CA ASN A 5 15.45 -28.97 32.57
C ASN A 5 14.23 -28.27 31.93
N VAL A 6 14.19 -26.93 31.97
CA VAL A 6 13.18 -26.09 31.34
C VAL A 6 13.77 -25.47 30.07
N CYS A 7 13.11 -25.68 28.94
CA CYS A 7 13.45 -25.02 27.67
C CYS A 7 12.55 -23.79 27.49
N HIS A 8 13.16 -22.61 27.43
CA HIS A 8 12.49 -21.37 27.04
C HIS A 8 12.53 -21.23 25.52
N VAL A 9 11.35 -21.25 24.88
CA VAL A 9 11.19 -21.07 23.44
C VAL A 9 10.60 -19.68 23.18
N ILE A 10 11.26 -18.90 22.34
CA ILE A 10 10.80 -17.57 21.92
C ILE A 10 10.41 -17.66 20.45
N PHE A 11 9.16 -17.32 20.15
CA PHE A 11 8.68 -17.18 18.78
C PHE A 11 8.72 -15.70 18.40
N LEU A 12 9.46 -15.36 17.34
CA LEU A 12 9.42 -14.04 16.73
C LEU A 12 8.55 -14.14 15.47
N THR A 13 7.52 -13.30 15.37
CA THR A 13 6.61 -13.27 14.23
C THR A 13 6.10 -11.85 13.99
N SER A 14 5.96 -11.47 12.72
CA SER A 14 5.28 -10.25 12.28
C SER A 14 3.78 -10.45 12.04
N ASP A 15 3.32 -11.70 11.96
CA ASP A 15 1.91 -12.02 11.73
C ASP A 15 1.10 -11.85 13.01
N THR A 16 0.20 -10.87 13.06
CA THR A 16 -0.70 -10.62 14.20
C THR A 16 -1.71 -11.75 14.48
N ALA A 17 -1.93 -12.68 13.54
CA ALA A 17 -2.82 -13.83 13.69
C ALA A 17 -2.13 -15.08 14.27
N TYR A 18 -0.87 -14.97 14.73
CA TYR A 18 -0.04 -16.07 15.25
C TYR A 18 -0.68 -16.89 16.38
N SER A 19 -1.60 -16.29 17.15
CA SER A 19 -2.22 -16.95 18.30
C SER A 19 -3.04 -18.17 17.90
N LYS A 20 -3.73 -18.14 16.75
CA LYS A 20 -4.55 -19.24 16.25
C LYS A 20 -3.73 -20.51 15.95
N PRO A 21 -2.67 -20.46 15.11
CA PRO A 21 -1.85 -21.65 14.83
C PRO A 21 -1.10 -22.14 16.08
N LEU A 22 -0.61 -21.24 16.95
CA LEU A 22 0.07 -21.63 18.18
C LEU A 22 -0.86 -22.33 19.17
N SER A 23 -2.07 -21.79 19.39
CA SER A 23 -3.07 -22.44 20.26
C SER A 23 -3.55 -23.78 19.70
N LYS A 24 -3.60 -23.94 18.37
CA LYS A 24 -3.93 -25.22 17.74
C LYS A 24 -2.81 -26.25 17.93
N ALA A 25 -1.55 -25.84 17.78
CA ALA A 25 -0.40 -26.73 17.90
C ALA A 25 -0.07 -27.09 19.37
N MET A 26 -0.35 -26.17 20.31
CA MET A 26 -0.08 -26.36 21.73
C MET A 26 -1.25 -25.83 22.59
N PRO A 27 -2.39 -26.57 22.64
CA PRO A 27 -3.60 -26.12 23.33
C PRO A 27 -3.42 -25.98 24.85
N ASP A 28 -2.57 -26.80 25.46
CA ASP A 28 -2.37 -26.82 26.91
C ASP A 28 -1.34 -25.78 27.41
N ARG A 29 -0.89 -24.86 26.54
CA ARG A 29 0.13 -23.86 26.88
C ARG A 29 -0.40 -22.44 26.79
N VAL A 30 -0.20 -21.69 27.87
CA VAL A 30 -0.42 -20.24 27.89
C VAL A 30 0.83 -19.54 27.35
N PHE A 31 0.66 -18.83 26.24
CA PHE A 31 1.73 -18.05 25.64
C PHE A 31 1.83 -16.68 26.31
N ARG A 32 3.03 -16.28 26.73
CA ARG A 32 3.32 -14.89 27.10
C ARG A 32 3.67 -14.11 25.84
N THR A 33 3.01 -12.98 25.64
CA THR A 33 3.23 -12.11 24.48
C THR A 33 3.88 -10.82 24.92
N ILE A 34 4.92 -10.43 24.18
CA ILE A 34 5.51 -9.09 24.25
C ILE A 34 5.35 -8.51 22.84
N SER A 35 4.57 -7.44 22.72
CA SER A 35 4.42 -6.70 21.48
C SER A 35 5.50 -5.62 21.40
N LEU A 36 6.22 -5.58 20.28
CA LEU A 36 7.15 -4.51 19.96
C LEU A 36 6.43 -3.55 19.02
N ASP A 37 6.26 -2.30 19.46
CA ASP A 37 5.56 -1.25 18.74
C ASP A 37 6.50 -0.08 18.44
N ASP A 38 6.06 0.84 17.60
CA ASP A 38 6.79 2.04 17.25
C ASP A 38 7.01 2.92 18.49
N LEU A 39 8.20 3.54 18.57
CA LEU A 39 8.52 4.47 19.63
C LEU A 39 7.64 5.73 19.54
N SER A 40 7.14 6.21 20.68
CA SER A 40 6.53 7.54 20.74
C SER A 40 7.52 8.63 20.27
N THR A 41 7.01 9.72 19.69
CA THR A 41 7.82 10.80 19.10
C THR A 41 8.91 11.31 20.06
N ASP A 42 8.57 11.49 21.35
CA ASP A 42 9.52 11.95 22.36
C ASP A 42 10.66 10.96 22.63
N VAL A 43 10.35 9.67 22.64
CA VAL A 43 11.33 8.60 22.85
C VAL A 43 12.19 8.41 21.59
N ALA A 44 11.58 8.48 20.41
CA ALA A 44 12.28 8.45 19.13
C ALA A 44 13.31 9.59 19.02
N LYS A 45 12.94 10.81 19.44
CA LYS A 45 13.87 11.95 19.51
C LYS A 45 15.04 11.69 20.44
N LYS A 46 14.77 11.25 21.66
CA LYS A 46 15.82 10.92 22.63
C LYS A 46 16.73 9.81 22.12
N PHE A 47 16.17 8.82 21.44
CA PHE A 47 16.94 7.75 20.82
C PHE A 47 17.92 8.28 19.78
N VAL A 48 17.45 9.09 18.82
CA VAL A 48 18.33 9.68 17.79
C VAL A 48 19.40 10.56 18.43
N VAL A 49 19.03 11.43 19.38
CA VAL A 49 19.99 12.32 20.08
C VAL A 49 21.02 11.52 20.86
N SER A 50 20.62 10.48 21.60
CA SER A 50 21.53 9.60 22.33
C SER A 50 22.51 8.93 21.37
N ARG A 51 22.02 8.44 20.24
CA ARG A 51 22.85 7.75 19.25
C ARG A 51 23.91 8.66 18.61
N LEU A 52 23.59 9.95 18.48
CA LEU A 52 24.54 10.98 18.02
C LEU A 52 25.55 11.37 19.11
N GLN A 53 25.18 11.28 20.38
CA GLN A 53 26.06 11.58 21.52
C GLN A 53 27.03 10.43 21.84
N ASP A 54 26.60 9.18 21.69
CA ASP A 54 27.44 8.01 21.92
C ASP A 54 28.67 8.01 21.00
N ASP A 55 28.50 8.35 19.72
CA ASP A 55 29.62 8.42 18.78
C ASP A 55 30.58 9.56 19.12
N ARG A 56 30.09 10.70 19.60
CA ARG A 56 30.97 11.78 20.08
C ARG A 56 31.83 11.35 21.25
N ARG A 57 31.34 10.47 22.13
CA ARG A 57 32.14 9.92 23.23
C ARG A 57 33.25 9.04 22.67
N LEU A 58 32.94 8.19 21.71
CA LEU A 58 33.92 7.31 21.04
C LEU A 58 34.98 8.11 20.26
N GLU A 59 34.60 9.16 19.53
CA GLU A 59 35.52 10.04 18.78
C GLU A 59 36.40 10.89 19.71
N ALA A 60 35.84 11.36 20.84
CA ALA A 60 36.60 12.09 21.85
C ALA A 60 37.63 11.19 22.56
N GLU A 61 37.30 9.91 22.81
CA GLU A 61 38.23 8.91 23.33
C GLU A 61 39.33 8.55 22.31
N ALA A 62 39.03 8.62 21.01
CA ALA A 62 39.98 8.39 19.91
C ALA A 62 40.90 9.58 19.60
N GLY A 63 40.71 10.73 20.25
CA GLY A 63 41.57 11.92 20.10
C GLY A 63 41.36 12.72 18.82
N GLU A 64 40.28 12.47 18.07
CA GLU A 64 39.95 13.22 16.86
C GLU A 64 39.36 14.59 17.21
N LYS A 65 40.12 15.67 16.96
CA LYS A 65 39.66 17.05 17.14
C LYS A 65 38.80 17.48 15.96
N GLN A 66 37.49 17.24 16.04
CA GLN A 66 36.44 18.10 15.48
C GLN A 66 35.08 17.60 15.98
N LEU A 67 34.56 18.23 17.04
CA LEU A 67 33.17 18.05 17.45
C LEU A 67 32.27 18.66 16.37
N SER A 68 31.89 17.86 15.36
CA SER A 68 30.91 18.25 14.36
C SER A 68 29.62 18.60 15.09
N GLN A 69 29.29 19.90 15.13
CA GLN A 69 28.07 20.37 15.75
C GLN A 69 26.92 19.96 14.82
N PHE A 70 26.28 18.82 15.09
CA PHE A 70 25.16 18.36 14.27
C PHE A 70 24.08 19.44 14.25
N ASN A 71 23.72 19.89 13.05
CA ASN A 71 22.61 20.81 12.89
C ASN A 71 21.30 20.01 13.04
N LEU A 72 20.72 20.03 14.24
CA LEU A 72 19.47 19.32 14.55
C LEU A 72 18.21 20.14 14.26
N ALA A 73 18.32 21.24 13.51
CA ALA A 73 17.18 22.07 13.16
C ALA A 73 16.13 21.25 12.39
N GLY A 74 14.89 21.28 12.87
CA GLY A 74 13.77 20.57 12.24
C GLY A 74 13.72 19.05 12.50
N LEU A 75 14.55 18.51 13.41
CA LEU A 75 14.55 17.09 13.75
C LEU A 75 13.16 16.59 14.22
N ASP A 76 12.40 17.41 14.94
CA ASP A 76 11.07 17.04 15.43
C ASP A 76 10.11 16.71 14.29
N LYS A 77 10.02 17.59 13.29
CA LYS A 77 9.20 17.37 12.08
C LYS A 77 9.69 16.16 11.27
N CYS A 78 11.01 15.92 11.25
CA CYS A 78 11.61 14.77 10.58
C CYS A 78 11.16 13.46 11.24
N ILE A 79 11.13 13.41 12.58
CA ILE A 79 10.69 12.24 13.35
C ILE A 79 9.18 12.03 13.20
N GLU A 80 8.38 13.10 13.18
CA GLU A 80 6.94 12.99 12.89
C GLU A 80 6.66 12.36 11.52
N THR A 81 7.50 12.65 10.53
CA THR A 81 7.37 12.12 9.17
C THR A 81 7.85 10.66 9.09
N LEU A 82 8.98 10.35 9.71
CA LEU A 82 9.59 9.02 9.68
C LEU A 82 8.78 8.01 10.51
N GLY A 83 8.27 8.45 11.66
CA GLY A 83 7.64 7.59 12.66
C GLY A 83 8.61 7.06 13.71
N GLY A 84 8.12 6.11 14.51
CA GLY A 84 8.84 5.57 15.67
C GLY A 84 9.60 4.28 15.43
N ARG A 85 9.64 3.78 14.19
CA ARG A 85 10.24 2.48 13.89
C ARG A 85 11.75 2.54 14.05
N LEU A 86 12.30 1.62 14.84
CA LEU A 86 13.71 1.64 15.24
C LEU A 86 14.67 1.59 14.04
N THR A 87 14.36 0.77 13.04
CA THR A 87 15.19 0.63 11.82
C THR A 87 15.34 1.95 11.09
N ASP A 88 14.26 2.71 10.99
CA ASP A 88 14.21 3.95 10.23
C ASP A 88 14.93 5.05 11.02
N LEU A 89 14.72 5.10 12.34
CA LEU A 89 15.44 6.02 13.25
C LEU A 89 16.95 5.75 13.28
N GLU A 90 17.36 4.48 13.24
CA GLU A 90 18.76 4.11 13.09
C GLU A 90 19.33 4.62 11.76
N PHE A 91 18.60 4.43 10.66
CA PHE A 91 19.06 4.87 9.35
C PHE A 91 19.19 6.40 9.28
N LEU A 92 18.22 7.14 9.83
CA LEU A 92 18.30 8.59 10.01
C LEU A 92 19.53 8.99 10.84
N SER A 93 19.77 8.30 11.97
CA SER A 93 20.92 8.61 12.83
C SER A 93 22.25 8.41 12.10
N ARG A 94 22.39 7.35 11.30
CA ARG A 94 23.60 7.07 10.49
C ARG A 94 23.83 8.16 9.43
N ARG A 95 22.77 8.62 8.77
CA ARG A 95 22.83 9.70 7.77
C ARG A 95 23.23 11.04 8.38
N ILE A 96 22.69 11.39 9.54
CA ILE A 96 23.09 12.61 10.27
C ILE A 96 24.55 12.52 10.72
N LYS A 97 25.01 11.34 11.17
CA LYS A 97 26.43 11.09 11.52
C LYS A 97 27.36 11.31 10.33
N ALA A 98 26.94 10.89 9.13
CA ALA A 98 27.66 11.13 7.89
C ALA A 98 27.68 12.62 7.45
N GLY A 99 27.10 13.53 8.22
CA GLY A 99 27.11 14.97 7.98
C GLY A 99 25.88 15.52 7.26
N GLN A 100 24.86 14.69 6.98
CA GLN A 100 23.63 15.17 6.36
C GLN A 100 22.77 15.97 7.36
N ARG A 101 22.04 16.97 6.86
CA ARG A 101 21.02 17.67 7.66
C ARG A 101 19.81 16.73 7.87
N PRO A 102 19.11 16.78 9.02
CA PRO A 102 17.96 15.91 9.29
C PRO A 102 16.89 15.93 8.18
N GLN A 103 16.54 17.11 7.67
CA GLN A 103 15.56 17.25 6.58
C GLN A 103 16.02 16.55 5.31
N GLN A 104 17.26 16.80 4.88
CA GLN A 104 17.83 16.16 3.71
C GLN A 104 17.88 14.64 3.86
N ALA A 105 18.28 14.15 5.03
CA ALA A 105 18.32 12.72 5.32
C ALA A 105 16.91 12.10 5.22
N VAL A 106 15.88 12.73 5.78
CA VAL A 106 14.51 12.22 5.65
C VAL A 106 13.99 12.28 4.23
N ASP A 107 14.27 13.36 3.47
CA ASP A 107 13.86 13.45 2.07
C ASP A 107 14.46 12.31 1.23
N GLU A 108 15.74 11.99 1.44
CA GLU A 108 16.41 10.86 0.78
C GLU A 108 15.83 9.50 1.23
N ILE A 109 15.47 9.34 2.51
CA ILE A 109 14.82 8.13 3.02
C ILE A 109 13.41 7.95 2.42
N VAL A 110 12.65 9.03 2.27
CA VAL A 110 11.34 9.04 1.63
C VAL A 110 11.47 8.64 0.15
N GLU A 111 12.50 9.13 -0.54
CA GLU A 111 12.77 8.82 -1.94
C GLU A 111 13.20 7.37 -2.17
N GLU A 112 14.03 6.84 -1.28
CA GLU A 112 14.40 5.42 -1.24
C GLU A 112 13.15 4.54 -1.02
N SER A 113 12.31 4.91 -0.05
CA SER A 113 11.05 4.20 0.24
C SER A 113 10.06 4.26 -0.92
N ALA A 114 9.95 5.41 -1.59
CA ALA A 114 9.12 5.58 -2.78
C ALA A 114 9.60 4.67 -3.93
N THR A 115 10.92 4.60 -4.14
CA THR A 115 11.53 3.71 -5.13
C THR A 115 11.23 2.24 -4.83
N ASP A 116 11.31 1.84 -3.56
CA ASP A 116 10.98 0.48 -3.14
C ASP A 116 9.50 0.17 -3.33
N ILE A 117 8.60 1.11 -3.03
CA ILE A 117 7.17 0.94 -3.28
C ILE A 117 6.90 0.72 -4.77
N VAL A 118 7.59 1.46 -5.66
CA VAL A 118 7.45 1.27 -7.10
C VAL A 118 7.93 -0.12 -7.51
N LYS A 119 9.15 -0.51 -7.14
CA LYS A 119 9.75 -1.80 -7.53
C LYS A 119 8.99 -2.99 -6.97
N MET A 120 8.56 -2.90 -5.72
CA MET A 120 7.75 -3.92 -5.08
C MET A 120 6.35 -3.83 -5.70
N PHE A 121 5.52 -2.84 -5.40
CA PHE A 121 4.07 -2.95 -5.59
C PHE A 121 3.53 -2.54 -6.95
N LEU A 122 4.20 -1.62 -7.66
CA LEU A 122 3.62 -0.99 -8.86
C LEU A 122 4.22 -1.53 -10.17
N LEU A 123 5.52 -1.77 -10.20
CA LEU A 123 6.27 -2.25 -11.36
C LEU A 123 7.15 -3.45 -10.97
N PRO A 124 6.55 -4.56 -10.50
CA PRO A 124 7.31 -5.76 -10.16
C PRO A 124 8.04 -6.30 -11.39
N ARG A 125 9.21 -6.91 -11.15
CA ARG A 125 9.92 -7.64 -12.21
C ARG A 125 9.07 -8.83 -12.66
N THR A 126 9.02 -9.05 -13.96
CA THR A 126 8.28 -10.17 -14.58
C THR A 126 8.78 -11.50 -14.02
N GLY A 127 7.92 -12.25 -13.31
CA GLY A 127 8.24 -13.58 -12.77
C GLY A 127 7.79 -13.87 -11.32
N GLU A 128 7.26 -12.89 -10.58
CA GLU A 128 6.68 -13.13 -9.23
C GLU A 128 5.30 -13.79 -9.35
N ALA A 129 5.27 -15.12 -9.41
CA ALA A 129 4.07 -15.93 -9.64
C ALA A 129 3.07 -15.99 -8.46
N ASP A 130 3.43 -15.48 -7.27
CA ASP A 130 2.65 -15.67 -6.03
C ASP A 130 1.90 -14.40 -5.55
N ARG A 131 1.79 -13.36 -6.37
CA ARG A 131 1.05 -12.15 -5.95
C ARG A 131 -0.44 -12.28 -6.09
N THR A 132 -1.14 -12.02 -4.99
CA THR A 132 -2.60 -12.01 -4.91
C THR A 132 -3.23 -10.63 -5.14
N TRP A 133 -2.44 -9.64 -5.56
CA TRP A 133 -2.90 -8.28 -5.86
C TRP A 133 -2.39 -7.80 -7.22
N SER A 134 -3.11 -6.85 -7.80
CA SER A 134 -2.71 -6.19 -9.06
C SER A 134 -2.02 -4.84 -8.80
N ALA A 135 -1.27 -4.34 -9.79
CA ALA A 135 -0.60 -3.04 -9.68
C ALA A 135 -1.61 -1.88 -9.61
N GLU A 136 -2.77 -2.03 -10.26
CA GLU A 136 -3.89 -1.09 -10.24
C GLU A 136 -4.53 -1.00 -8.85
N GLN A 137 -4.69 -2.13 -8.16
CA GLN A 137 -5.18 -2.19 -6.77
C GLN A 137 -4.22 -1.48 -5.82
N ALA A 138 -2.92 -1.76 -5.95
CA ALA A 138 -1.89 -1.10 -5.17
C ALA A 138 -1.86 0.41 -5.44
N TRP A 139 -1.90 0.83 -6.71
CA TRP A 139 -1.93 2.24 -7.09
C TRP A 139 -3.17 2.97 -6.55
N HIS A 140 -4.35 2.35 -6.61
CA HIS A 140 -5.58 2.93 -6.05
C HIS A 140 -5.41 3.24 -4.56
N LEU A 141 -4.79 2.33 -3.79
CA LEU A 141 -4.49 2.56 -2.38
C LEU A 141 -3.46 3.66 -2.18
N VAL A 142 -2.35 3.66 -2.92
CA VAL A 142 -1.31 4.69 -2.85
C VAL A 142 -1.92 6.07 -3.08
N LYS A 143 -2.70 6.22 -4.15
CA LYS A 143 -3.38 7.48 -4.49
C LYS A 143 -4.38 7.91 -3.41
N SER A 144 -5.27 7.00 -3.01
CA SER A 144 -6.33 7.31 -2.06
C SER A 144 -5.78 7.62 -0.66
N LEU A 145 -4.69 6.94 -0.26
CA LEU A 145 -4.01 7.17 1.01
C LEU A 145 -3.18 8.46 1.00
N ALA A 146 -2.60 8.85 -0.14
CA ALA A 146 -1.93 10.15 -0.28
C ALA A 146 -2.90 11.31 -0.06
N GLU A 147 -4.12 11.22 -0.59
CA GLU A 147 -5.17 12.23 -0.43
C GLU A 147 -5.79 12.21 0.97
N SER A 148 -6.01 11.01 1.52
CA SER A 148 -6.65 10.83 2.82
C SER A 148 -5.91 9.78 3.66
N PRO A 149 -5.41 10.12 4.86
CA PRO A 149 -4.53 9.23 5.63
C PRO A 149 -5.25 7.99 6.20
N SER A 150 -6.57 7.90 6.05
CA SER A 150 -7.35 6.74 6.46
C SER A 150 -8.56 6.52 5.54
N LEU A 151 -8.66 5.30 5.01
CA LEU A 151 -9.76 4.87 4.15
C LEU A 151 -10.69 3.91 4.88
N ARG A 152 -11.95 3.84 4.42
CA ARG A 152 -12.92 2.86 4.93
C ARG A 152 -12.79 1.56 4.16
N TYR A 153 -12.62 0.45 4.87
CA TYR A 153 -12.35 -0.87 4.29
C TYR A 153 -13.36 -1.28 3.21
N HIS A 154 -14.66 -1.25 3.53
CA HIS A 154 -15.71 -1.64 2.58
C HIS A 154 -15.86 -0.69 1.40
N GLN A 155 -15.52 0.60 1.55
CA GLN A 155 -15.57 1.51 0.41
C GLN A 155 -14.51 1.15 -0.63
N VAL A 156 -13.32 0.75 -0.18
CA VAL A 156 -12.24 0.31 -1.07
C VAL A 156 -12.64 -0.98 -1.80
N LEU A 157 -13.27 -1.93 -1.12
CA LEU A 157 -13.75 -3.17 -1.75
C LEU A 157 -14.82 -2.95 -2.82
N LEU A 158 -15.62 -1.88 -2.70
CA LEU A 158 -16.63 -1.52 -3.70
C LEU A 158 -16.05 -0.76 -4.90
N CYS A 159 -14.81 -0.30 -4.83
CA CYS A 159 -14.17 0.37 -5.96
C CYS A 159 -13.93 -0.62 -7.11
N PRO A 160 -14.05 -0.19 -8.38
CA PRO A 160 -13.87 -1.08 -9.54
C PRO A 160 -12.53 -1.85 -9.54
N ALA A 161 -11.46 -1.23 -9.04
CA ALA A 161 -10.14 -1.85 -8.91
C ALA A 161 -10.15 -3.12 -8.02
N PHE A 162 -11.01 -3.19 -7.01
CA PHE A 162 -11.13 -4.34 -6.10
C PHE A 162 -12.35 -5.21 -6.41
N ALA A 163 -13.48 -4.60 -6.75
CA ALA A 163 -14.74 -5.31 -7.00
C ALA A 163 -14.75 -6.10 -8.33
N SER A 164 -13.96 -5.67 -9.31
CA SER A 164 -14.04 -6.21 -10.68
C SER A 164 -12.67 -6.32 -11.35
N SER A 165 -11.61 -6.55 -10.57
CA SER A 165 -10.26 -6.78 -11.11
C SER A 165 -10.29 -7.89 -12.17
N THR A 166 -9.73 -7.64 -13.35
CA THR A 166 -9.65 -8.64 -14.42
C THR A 166 -8.36 -9.45 -14.35
N THR A 167 -7.45 -9.09 -13.44
CA THR A 167 -6.20 -9.83 -13.18
C THR A 167 -6.50 -11.16 -12.48
N PRO A 168 -6.17 -12.32 -13.07
CA PRO A 168 -6.54 -13.63 -12.53
C PRO A 168 -6.04 -13.89 -11.10
N SER A 169 -4.83 -13.42 -10.78
CA SER A 169 -4.24 -13.60 -9.45
C SER A 169 -4.84 -12.67 -8.38
N ALA A 170 -5.60 -11.66 -8.78
CA ALA A 170 -6.13 -10.59 -7.92
C ALA A 170 -7.67 -10.52 -7.91
N ALA A 171 -8.33 -11.65 -8.16
CA ALA A 171 -9.79 -11.73 -8.29
C ALA A 171 -10.54 -11.50 -6.96
N SER A 172 -9.90 -11.80 -5.81
CA SER A 172 -10.48 -11.52 -4.49
C SER A 172 -9.91 -10.23 -3.93
N GLY A 173 -10.73 -9.18 -3.88
CA GLY A 173 -10.35 -7.90 -3.28
C GLY A 173 -9.96 -8.01 -1.80
N GLU A 174 -10.60 -8.92 -1.04
CA GLU A 174 -10.25 -9.17 0.36
C GLU A 174 -8.86 -9.80 0.48
N ALA A 175 -8.57 -10.82 -0.32
CA ALA A 175 -7.25 -11.46 -0.34
C ALA A 175 -6.14 -10.51 -0.80
N ALA A 176 -6.44 -9.60 -1.73
CA ALA A 176 -5.52 -8.55 -2.16
C ALA A 176 -5.21 -7.59 -1.01
N LEU A 177 -6.22 -7.15 -0.25
CA LEU A 177 -6.02 -6.27 0.92
C LEU A 177 -5.24 -6.96 2.04
N GLU A 178 -5.53 -8.23 2.33
CA GLU A 178 -4.78 -9.01 3.32
C GLU A 178 -3.32 -9.18 2.91
N ALA A 179 -3.07 -9.48 1.64
CA ALA A 179 -1.71 -9.65 1.13
C ALA A 179 -0.92 -8.34 1.09
N LEU A 180 -1.55 -7.23 0.68
CA LEU A 180 -0.94 -5.90 0.74
C LEU A 180 -0.66 -5.45 2.18
N ALA A 181 -1.49 -5.88 3.14
CA ALA A 181 -1.22 -5.67 4.55
C ALA A 181 -0.06 -6.54 5.06
N SER A 182 0.00 -7.81 4.63
CA SER A 182 1.09 -8.73 4.97
C SER A 182 2.44 -8.26 4.41
N ALA A 183 2.43 -7.60 3.26
CA ALA A 183 3.60 -6.99 2.62
C ALA A 183 3.95 -5.60 3.19
N GLU A 184 3.31 -5.18 4.28
CA GLU A 184 3.50 -3.89 4.96
C GLU A 184 3.22 -2.64 4.10
N LEU A 185 2.57 -2.72 2.93
CA LEU A 185 2.18 -1.52 2.16
C LEU A 185 1.11 -0.73 2.92
N ILE A 186 0.14 -1.46 3.49
CA ILE A 186 -0.99 -0.92 4.24
C ILE A 186 -1.10 -1.57 5.61
N ALA A 187 -1.81 -0.91 6.52
CA ALA A 187 -2.20 -1.47 7.80
C ALA A 187 -3.74 -1.53 7.91
N LEU A 188 -4.25 -2.69 8.33
CA LEU A 188 -5.68 -2.90 8.56
C LEU A 188 -6.01 -2.71 10.04
N LYS A 189 -6.85 -1.73 10.35
CA LYS A 189 -7.36 -1.51 11.71
C LYS A 189 -8.69 -2.22 11.88
N SER A 190 -8.68 -3.25 12.72
CA SER A 190 -9.87 -4.02 13.08
C SER A 190 -10.54 -3.47 14.34
N ARG A 191 -11.87 -3.41 14.32
CA ARG A 191 -12.69 -3.07 15.50
C ARG A 191 -13.75 -4.16 15.66
N GLN A 192 -13.85 -4.74 16.86
CA GLN A 192 -14.80 -5.84 17.14
C GLN A 192 -14.65 -7.03 16.19
N GLY A 193 -13.41 -7.38 15.83
CA GLY A 193 -13.12 -8.52 14.94
C GLY A 193 -13.39 -8.26 13.45
N ARG A 194 -13.69 -7.02 13.03
CA ARG A 194 -13.96 -6.67 11.64
C ARG A 194 -13.01 -5.56 11.17
N PRO A 195 -12.39 -5.68 9.98
CA PRO A 195 -11.62 -4.58 9.39
C PRO A 195 -12.51 -3.35 9.15
N GLN A 196 -12.14 -2.19 9.69
CA GLN A 196 -12.88 -0.94 9.50
C GLN A 196 -12.11 0.08 8.68
N GLN A 197 -10.83 0.25 8.97
CA GLN A 197 -10.01 1.29 8.39
C GLN A 197 -8.74 0.71 7.76
N ILE A 198 -8.33 1.32 6.66
CA ILE A 198 -7.05 1.08 6.01
C ILE A 198 -6.20 2.34 6.21
N ARG A 199 -4.94 2.17 6.57
CA ARG A 199 -3.93 3.22 6.68
C ARG A 199 -2.67 2.81 5.93
N ALA A 200 -1.75 3.75 5.70
CA ALA A 200 -0.40 3.42 5.26
C ALA A 200 0.25 2.45 6.27
N GLY A 201 1.04 1.49 5.78
CA GLY A 201 1.67 0.49 6.64
C GLY A 201 2.68 1.08 7.62
N LYS A 202 3.31 2.21 7.25
CA LYS A 202 4.24 2.97 8.07
C LYS A 202 3.95 4.47 7.95
N PRO A 203 4.21 5.30 8.98
CA PRO A 203 4.09 6.75 8.88
C PRO A 203 4.88 7.33 7.70
N LEU A 204 6.10 6.81 7.48
CA LEU A 204 6.96 7.14 6.35
C LEU A 204 6.28 6.94 4.98
N TYR A 205 5.46 5.90 4.82
CA TYR A 205 4.79 5.62 3.55
C TYR A 205 3.76 6.68 3.20
N GLN A 206 3.20 7.41 4.18
CA GLN A 206 2.32 8.54 3.89
C GLN A 206 3.05 9.62 3.07
N ALA A 207 4.29 9.94 3.46
CA ALA A 207 5.12 10.89 2.74
C ALA A 207 5.58 10.33 1.38
N ALA A 208 5.93 9.04 1.33
CA ALA A 208 6.29 8.38 0.08
C ALA A 208 5.12 8.36 -0.93
N PHE A 209 3.89 8.06 -0.49
CA PHE A 209 2.71 8.08 -1.35
C PHE A 209 2.44 9.47 -1.91
N ALA A 210 2.53 10.53 -1.09
CA ALA A 210 2.39 11.90 -1.56
C ALA A 210 3.42 12.24 -2.64
N ARG A 211 4.67 11.76 -2.49
CA ARG A 211 5.73 11.97 -3.49
C ARG A 211 5.47 11.19 -4.78
N LEU A 212 5.02 9.93 -4.69
CA LEU A 212 4.67 9.10 -5.84
C LEU A 212 3.49 9.66 -6.65
N VAL A 213 2.50 10.25 -5.98
CA VAL A 213 1.36 10.91 -6.65
C VAL A 213 1.77 12.24 -7.30
N GLY A 214 2.84 12.88 -6.79
CA GLY A 214 3.43 14.09 -7.36
C GLY A 214 4.25 13.83 -8.63
N ASP A 215 4.75 12.61 -8.84
CA ASP A 215 5.44 12.21 -10.07
C ASP A 215 4.43 12.09 -11.22
N GLN A 216 4.51 13.02 -12.19
CA GLN A 216 3.57 13.08 -13.29
C GLN A 216 3.67 11.88 -14.24
N VAL A 217 4.88 11.40 -14.51
CA VAL A 217 5.13 10.28 -15.44
C VAL A 217 4.61 8.99 -14.82
N LEU A 218 4.98 8.70 -13.58
CA LEU A 218 4.50 7.52 -12.87
C LEU A 218 2.98 7.56 -12.72
N ARG A 219 2.43 8.71 -12.30
CA ARG A 219 0.98 8.89 -12.17
C ARG A 219 0.26 8.67 -13.49
N ALA A 220 0.74 9.24 -14.58
CA ALA A 220 0.10 9.09 -15.89
C ALA A 220 0.13 7.63 -16.35
N LYS A 221 1.25 6.93 -16.15
CA LYS A 221 1.41 5.51 -16.47
C LYS A 221 0.44 4.63 -15.68
N MET A 222 0.35 4.85 -14.37
CA MET A 222 -0.52 4.04 -13.51
C MET A 222 -2.00 4.36 -13.71
N GLU A 223 -2.37 5.63 -13.90
CA GLU A 223 -3.74 6.01 -14.26
C GLU A 223 -4.15 5.41 -15.60
N LEU A 224 -3.25 5.38 -16.60
CA LEU A 224 -3.51 4.74 -17.89
C LEU A 224 -3.82 3.25 -17.72
N ALA A 225 -3.07 2.54 -16.86
CA ALA A 225 -3.31 1.14 -16.56
C ALA A 225 -4.67 0.93 -15.87
N VAL A 226 -4.98 1.72 -14.83
CA VAL A 226 -6.27 1.67 -14.12
C VAL A 226 -7.44 1.95 -15.07
N ARG A 227 -7.34 2.96 -15.94
CA ARG A 227 -8.40 3.29 -16.91
C ARG A 227 -8.57 2.20 -17.96
N GLY A 228 -7.47 1.64 -18.46
CA GLY A 228 -7.51 0.51 -19.38
C GLY A 228 -8.18 -0.71 -18.76
N GLU A 229 -7.97 -0.95 -17.47
CA GLU A 229 -8.62 -2.04 -16.77
C GLU A 229 -10.13 -1.82 -16.57
N MET A 230 -10.53 -0.61 -16.17
CA MET A 230 -11.95 -0.26 -16.10
C MET A 230 -12.64 -0.37 -17.45
N ALA A 231 -11.96 -0.02 -18.55
CA ALA A 231 -12.50 -0.20 -19.89
C ALA A 231 -12.75 -1.67 -20.23
N LYS A 232 -11.87 -2.60 -19.82
CA LYS A 232 -12.10 -4.04 -19.98
C LYS A 232 -13.29 -4.54 -19.16
N VAL A 233 -13.49 -4.00 -17.96
CA VAL A 233 -14.64 -4.36 -17.11
C VAL A 233 -15.95 -3.94 -17.79
N GLU A 234 -16.02 -2.71 -18.29
CA GLU A 234 -17.20 -2.21 -19.01
C GLU A 234 -17.41 -2.96 -20.34
N ALA A 235 -16.34 -3.32 -21.06
CA ALA A 235 -16.42 -4.14 -22.27
C ALA A 235 -17.03 -5.53 -22.00
N ARG A 236 -16.60 -6.22 -20.92
CA ARG A 236 -17.22 -7.48 -20.49
C ARG A 236 -18.71 -7.31 -20.13
N ALA A 237 -19.09 -6.15 -19.59
CA ALA A 237 -20.49 -5.85 -19.30
C ALA A 237 -21.32 -5.65 -20.57
N ILE A 238 -20.72 -5.10 -21.64
CA ILE A 238 -21.32 -5.00 -22.97
C ILE A 238 -21.47 -6.39 -23.59
N ASP A 239 -20.39 -7.20 -23.64
CA ASP A 239 -20.43 -8.55 -24.21
C ASP A 239 -21.52 -9.42 -23.55
N ALA A 240 -21.67 -9.31 -22.22
CA ALA A 240 -22.72 -10.01 -21.49
C ALA A 240 -24.12 -9.51 -21.85
N ALA A 241 -24.29 -8.20 -22.01
CA ALA A 241 -25.57 -7.63 -22.42
C ALA A 241 -25.93 -8.01 -23.87
N GLU A 242 -24.97 -8.00 -24.79
CA GLU A 242 -25.14 -8.41 -26.18
C GLU A 242 -25.48 -9.90 -26.31
N THR A 243 -24.79 -10.76 -25.56
CA THR A 243 -25.08 -12.19 -25.52
C THR A 243 -26.51 -12.44 -25.03
N GLU A 244 -26.94 -11.75 -23.97
CA GLU A 244 -28.29 -11.89 -23.46
C GLU A 244 -29.34 -11.33 -24.44
N LEU A 245 -29.06 -10.20 -25.09
CA LEU A 245 -29.92 -9.64 -26.14
C LEU A 245 -30.06 -10.57 -27.34
N ALA A 246 -28.97 -11.24 -27.75
CA ALA A 246 -29.02 -12.24 -28.82
C ALA A 246 -29.90 -13.44 -28.45
N LEU A 247 -29.82 -13.91 -27.20
CA LEU A 247 -30.70 -14.97 -26.68
C LEU A 247 -32.16 -14.52 -26.69
N LEU A 248 -32.47 -13.32 -26.19
CA LEU A 248 -33.83 -12.76 -26.23
C LEU A 248 -34.33 -12.58 -27.66
N GLY A 249 -33.45 -12.21 -28.59
CA GLY A 249 -33.75 -12.07 -30.02
C GLY A 249 -34.06 -13.39 -30.72
N SER A 250 -33.55 -14.52 -30.20
CA SER A 250 -33.81 -15.86 -30.76
C SER A 250 -35.14 -16.48 -30.32
N LEU A 251 -35.87 -15.84 -29.39
CA LEU A 251 -37.16 -16.33 -28.93
C LEU A 251 -38.25 -16.17 -30.01
N PRO A 252 -39.07 -17.20 -30.29
CA PRO A 252 -40.05 -17.18 -31.38
C PRO A 252 -41.22 -16.20 -31.16
N ARG A 253 -41.44 -15.72 -29.94
CA ARG A 253 -42.36 -14.61 -29.63
C ARG A 253 -41.74 -13.71 -28.57
N GLN A 254 -41.56 -12.43 -28.91
CA GLN A 254 -41.25 -11.40 -27.94
C GLN A 254 -42.54 -11.03 -27.20
N THR A 255 -42.64 -11.44 -25.94
CA THR A 255 -43.75 -11.07 -25.05
C THR A 255 -43.42 -9.76 -24.33
N GLY A 256 -44.44 -9.09 -23.77
CA GLY A 256 -44.25 -7.89 -22.95
C GLY A 256 -43.22 -8.08 -21.83
N GLU A 257 -43.10 -9.30 -21.31
CA GLU A 257 -42.17 -9.63 -20.22
C GLU A 257 -40.71 -9.63 -20.67
N THR A 258 -40.45 -9.95 -21.94
CA THR A 258 -39.10 -9.85 -22.53
C THR A 258 -38.75 -8.43 -22.97
N ALA A 259 -39.75 -7.60 -23.30
CA ALA A 259 -39.54 -6.23 -23.74
C ALA A 259 -38.95 -5.34 -22.61
N GLY A 260 -39.40 -5.53 -21.37
CA GLY A 260 -38.84 -4.83 -20.21
C GLY A 260 -37.36 -5.16 -19.99
N ARG A 261 -36.98 -6.44 -20.13
CA ARG A 261 -35.59 -6.88 -20.00
C ARG A 261 -34.71 -6.37 -21.14
N ALA A 262 -35.19 -6.41 -22.38
CA ALA A 262 -34.47 -5.86 -23.53
C ALA A 262 -34.18 -4.37 -23.37
N THR A 263 -35.17 -3.59 -22.91
CA THR A 263 -35.00 -2.15 -22.65
C THR A 263 -33.95 -1.89 -21.57
N TYR A 264 -33.95 -2.67 -20.48
CA TYR A 264 -32.93 -2.59 -19.44
C TYR A 264 -31.51 -2.88 -19.97
N LEU A 265 -31.36 -3.93 -20.79
CA LEU A 265 -30.05 -4.31 -21.35
C LEU A 265 -29.54 -3.25 -22.34
N LEU A 266 -30.40 -2.68 -23.18
CA LEU A 266 -30.03 -1.58 -24.08
C LEU A 266 -29.60 -0.34 -23.31
N ALA A 267 -30.32 0.03 -22.23
CA ALA A 267 -29.92 1.14 -21.37
C ALA A 267 -28.58 0.88 -20.67
N LYS A 268 -28.35 -0.35 -20.21
CA LYS A 268 -27.08 -0.77 -19.61
C LYS A 268 -25.92 -0.71 -20.61
N LEU A 269 -26.16 -1.14 -21.85
CA LEU A 269 -25.18 -1.11 -22.94
C LEU A 269 -24.79 0.33 -23.29
N ASP A 270 -25.77 1.22 -23.48
CA ASP A 270 -25.51 2.64 -23.73
C ASP A 270 -24.71 3.29 -22.58
N ALA A 271 -25.07 3.00 -21.32
CA ALA A 271 -24.32 3.51 -20.17
C ALA A 271 -22.87 3.01 -20.13
N ALA A 272 -22.63 1.72 -20.42
CA ALA A 272 -21.28 1.16 -20.48
C ALA A 272 -20.47 1.76 -21.64
N GLN A 273 -21.07 1.92 -22.82
CA GLN A 273 -20.41 2.49 -23.99
C GLN A 273 -20.00 3.95 -23.78
N ARG A 274 -20.84 4.76 -23.12
CA ARG A 274 -20.50 6.14 -22.75
C ARG A 274 -19.29 6.19 -21.82
N LYS A 275 -19.25 5.32 -20.81
CA LYS A 275 -18.09 5.22 -19.91
C LYS A 275 -16.83 4.81 -20.65
N ILE A 276 -16.89 3.85 -21.57
CA ILE A 276 -15.72 3.46 -22.39
C ILE A 276 -15.22 4.66 -23.19
N THR A 277 -16.13 5.39 -23.83
CA THR A 277 -15.78 6.60 -24.61
C THR A 277 -15.09 7.66 -23.75
N ASP A 278 -15.59 7.85 -22.52
CA ASP A 278 -14.98 8.77 -21.54
C ASP A 278 -13.60 8.29 -21.09
N LEU A 279 -13.46 7.00 -20.79
CA LEU A 279 -12.19 6.37 -20.42
C LEU A 279 -11.17 6.48 -21.55
N GLU A 280 -11.55 6.21 -22.80
CA GLU A 280 -10.66 6.32 -23.97
C GLU A 280 -10.16 7.75 -24.18
N ARG A 281 -11.04 8.75 -23.99
CA ARG A 281 -10.68 10.17 -24.05
C ARG A 281 -9.66 10.53 -22.96
N GLU A 282 -9.88 10.10 -21.72
CA GLU A 282 -8.95 10.33 -20.62
C GLU A 282 -7.62 9.60 -20.84
N MET A 283 -7.65 8.35 -21.30
CA MET A 283 -6.46 7.59 -21.69
C MET A 283 -5.68 8.30 -22.81
N GLY A 284 -6.38 8.90 -23.77
CA GLY A 284 -5.78 9.72 -24.82
C GLY A 284 -5.03 10.94 -24.29
N ALA A 285 -5.57 11.60 -23.27
CA ALA A 285 -4.88 12.71 -22.60
C ALA A 285 -3.64 12.24 -21.82
N LEU A 286 -3.75 11.14 -21.08
CA LEU A 286 -2.63 10.58 -20.31
C LEU A 286 -1.49 10.10 -21.21
N LYS A 287 -1.79 9.53 -22.38
CA LYS A 287 -0.78 9.15 -23.37
C LYS A 287 -0.01 10.36 -23.92
N LYS A 288 -0.64 11.54 -24.02
CA LYS A 288 0.06 12.76 -24.44
C LYS A 288 1.08 13.19 -23.40
N VAL A 289 0.70 13.21 -22.12
CA VAL A 289 1.61 13.52 -21.01
C VAL A 289 2.83 12.60 -21.02
N LEU A 290 2.62 11.30 -21.23
CA LEU A 290 3.71 10.32 -21.31
C LEU A 290 4.61 10.47 -22.55
N ASN A 291 4.14 11.14 -23.60
CA ASN A 291 4.96 11.43 -24.78
C ASN A 291 5.71 12.77 -24.66
N GLU A 292 5.27 13.66 -23.77
CA GLU A 292 5.83 15.00 -23.57
C GLU A 292 6.89 15.02 -22.45
N GLU A 293 6.71 14.20 -21.40
CA GLU A 293 7.65 14.09 -20.28
C GLU A 293 8.54 12.82 -20.40
N TYR A 294 9.84 12.96 -20.07
CA TYR A 294 10.88 11.95 -20.26
C TYR A 294 11.43 11.41 -18.94
#